data_AF-A0A652YMM6-F1
#
_entry.id   AF-A0A652YMM6-F1
#
_cell.length_a   1.000
_cell.length_b   1.000
_cell.length_c   1.000
_cell.angle_alpha   90.00
_cell.angle_beta   90.00
_cell.angle_gamma   90.00
#
_symmetry.space_group_name_H-M   'P 1'
#
loop_
_entity.id
_entity.type
_entity.pdbx_description
1 polymer ?
#
loop_
_entity_poly.entity_id
_entity_poly.type
_entity_poly.pdbx_seq_one_letter_code
_entity_poly.pdbx_strand_id
1 'polypeptide(L)' 'MRQIGLLLPCNVVVRADRTAENSVIVDAMNPAPMAEVTGEPALGAIADEATTRLQAALDSLNTQPH' A
#
# COMPACT_ATOMS: atom_id res chain seq x y z
N MET A 1 13.12 19.43 1.36
CA MET A 1 11.84 19.23 0.66
C MET A 1 11.93 18.41 -0.65
N ARG A 2 13.11 17.92 -1.10
CA ARG A 2 13.28 17.40 -2.48
C ARG A 2 13.55 15.89 -2.61
N GLN A 3 13.45 15.10 -1.53
CA GLN A 3 13.65 13.64 -1.54
C GLN A 3 12.40 12.80 -1.23
N ILE A 4 11.33 13.39 -0.68
CA ILE A 4 10.09 12.65 -0.34
C ILE A 4 9.40 12.10 -1.60
N GLY A 5 9.57 12.75 -2.76
CA GLY A 5 8.98 12.34 -4.04
C GLY A 5 9.61 11.12 -4.72
N LEU A 6 10.67 10.52 -4.16
CA LEU A 6 11.34 9.34 -4.74
C LEU A 6 10.70 8.01 -4.31
N LEU A 7 9.89 8.04 -3.25
CA LEU A 7 9.23 6.89 -2.62
C LEU A 7 7.71 6.98 -2.73
N LEU A 8 7.23 7.87 -3.61
CA LEU A 8 5.83 8.07 -3.94
C LEU A 8 5.62 7.72 -5.42
N PRO A 9 4.45 7.20 -5.81
CA PRO A 9 3.27 6.96 -4.97
C PRO A 9 3.29 5.61 -4.23
N CYS A 10 2.35 5.42 -3.30
CA CYS A 10 2.00 4.10 -2.77
C CYS A 10 1.42 3.25 -3.90
N ASN A 11 2.29 2.47 -4.56
CA ASN A 11 1.90 1.65 -5.70
C ASN A 11 0.96 0.52 -5.28
N VAL A 12 -0.08 0.31 -6.09
CA VAL A 12 -1.01 -0.82 -6.00
C VAL A 12 -0.95 -1.57 -7.33
N VAL A 13 -0.84 -2.88 -7.25
CA VAL A 13 -0.81 -3.78 -8.41
C VAL A 13 -2.05 -4.66 -8.39
N VAL A 14 -2.80 -4.64 -9.48
CA VAL A 14 -4.00 -5.47 -9.69
C VAL A 14 -3.72 -6.39 -10.86
N ARG A 15 -3.82 -7.70 -10.66
CA ARG A 15 -3.62 -8.70 -11.72
C ARG A 15 -4.62 -9.84 -11.63
N ALA A 16 -4.94 -10.44 -12.77
CA ALA A 16 -5.66 -11.71 -12.77
C ALA A 16 -4.81 -12.80 -12.10
N ASP A 17 -5.46 -13.62 -11.27
CA ASP A 17 -4.87 -14.85 -10.78
C ASP A 17 -4.84 -15.87 -11.92
N ARG A 18 -3.66 -16.45 -12.18
CA ARG A 18 -3.50 -17.48 -13.22
C ARG A 18 -3.83 -18.88 -12.71
N THR A 19 -4.07 -19.03 -11.41
CA THR A 19 -4.30 -20.31 -10.73
C THR A 19 -5.76 -20.51 -10.30
N ALA A 20 -6.58 -19.45 -10.31
CA ALA A 20 -7.99 -19.50 -9.99
C ALA A 20 -8.82 -18.67 -11.00
N GLU A 21 -9.87 -19.27 -11.55
CA GLU A 21 -10.77 -18.57 -12.47
C GLU A 21 -11.54 -17.44 -11.77
N ASN A 22 -11.71 -16.32 -12.46
CA ASN A 22 -12.38 -15.11 -11.95
C ASN A 22 -11.80 -14.55 -10.64
N SER A 23 -10.55 -14.88 -10.30
CA SER A 23 -9.83 -14.34 -9.15
C SER A 23 -8.88 -13.22 -9.56
N VAL A 24 -8.76 -12.21 -8.70
CA VAL A 24 -7.86 -11.07 -8.87
C VAL A 24 -6.99 -10.95 -7.63
N ILE A 25 -5.70 -10.75 -7.85
CA ILE A 25 -4.74 -10.46 -6.78
C ILE A 25 -4.49 -8.96 -6.73
N VAL A 26 -4.66 -8.39 -5.55
CA VAL A 26 -4.39 -6.97 -5.25
C VAL A 26 -3.25 -6.91 -4.25
N ASP A 27 -2.10 -6.40 -4.70
CA ASP A 27 -0.94 -6.16 -3.85
C ASP A 27 -0.75 -4.65 -3.68
N ALA A 28 -0.45 -4.21 -2.46
CA ALA A 28 -0.15 -2.81 -2.19
C ALA A 28 1.18 -2.67 -1.44
N MET A 29 1.94 -1.64 -1.80
CA MET A 29 3.21 -1.35 -1.13
C MET A 29 2.97 -0.80 0.27
N ASN A 30 3.62 -1.38 1.29
CA ASN A 30 3.54 -0.92 2.66
C ASN A 30 4.36 0.39 2.85
N PRO A 31 3.75 1.50 3.29
CA PRO A 31 4.44 2.77 3.52
C PRO A 31 5.42 2.77 4.69
N ALA A 32 5.20 1.96 5.74
CA ALA A 32 6.00 2.02 6.98
C ALA A 32 7.50 1.71 6.75
N PRO A 33 7.88 0.61 6.06
CA PRO A 33 9.28 0.36 5.71
C PRO A 33 9.90 1.45 4.82
N MET A 34 9.09 2.14 4.01
CA MET A 34 9.59 3.20 3.13
C MET A 34 9.98 4.46 3.90
N ALA A 35 9.30 4.76 5.01
CA ALA A 35 9.69 5.87 5.88
C ALA A 35 11.04 5.61 6.55
N GLU A 36 11.35 4.37 6.93
CA GLU A 36 12.67 4.00 7.46
C GLU A 36 13.79 4.27 6.44
N VAL A 37 13.54 3.99 5.17
CA VAL A 37 14.49 4.24 4.06
C VAL A 37 14.77 5.73 3.87
N THR A 38 13.82 6.61 4.18
CA THR A 38 14.03 8.07 4.07
C THR A 38 14.95 8.64 5.15
N GLY A 39 15.08 7.96 6.30
CA GLY A 39 15.79 8.47 7.47
C GLY A 39 15.13 9.69 8.13
N GLU A 40 13.89 10.06 7.76
CA GLU A 40 13.18 11.23 8.28
C GLU A 40 12.16 10.82 9.36
N PRO A 41 12.43 11.07 10.67
CA PRO A 41 11.56 10.62 11.76
C PRO A 41 10.14 11.22 11.70
N ALA A 42 10.02 12.43 11.15
CA ALA A 42 8.74 13.12 10.99
C ALA A 42 7.79 12.40 10.01
N LEU A 43 8.31 11.51 9.15
CA LEU A 43 7.49 10.73 8.22
C LEU A 43 6.92 9.46 8.85
N GLY A 44 7.40 9.02 10.02
CA GLY A 44 6.91 7.80 10.68
C GLY A 44 5.41 7.82 10.92
N ALA A 45 4.91 8.88 11.58
CA ALA A 45 3.47 9.01 11.87
C ALA A 45 2.61 9.08 10.60
N ILE A 46 3.13 9.67 9.52
CA ILE A 46 2.43 9.75 8.22
C ILE A 46 2.38 8.36 7.59
N ALA A 47 3.47 7.60 7.68
CA ALA A 47 3.53 6.25 7.14
C ALA A 47 2.65 5.27 7.92
N ASP A 48 2.55 5.39 9.24
CA ASP A 48 1.63 4.60 10.07
C ASP A 48 0.15 4.87 9.69
N GLU A 49 -0.20 6.14 9.52
CA GLU A 49 -1.54 6.53 9.08
C GLU A 49 -1.84 6.00 7.67
N ALA A 50 -0.91 6.16 6.74
CA ALA A 50 -1.06 5.66 5.38
C ALA A 50 -1.20 4.13 5.35
N THR A 51 -0.42 3.41 6.16
CA THR A 51 -0.50 1.96 6.32
C THR A 51 -1.88 1.55 6.81
N THR A 52 -2.38 2.21 7.86
CA THR A 52 -3.71 1.95 8.42
C THR A 52 -4.81 2.12 7.38
N ARG A 53 -4.79 3.23 6.63
CA ARG A 53 -5.80 3.53 5.60
C ARG A 53 -5.72 2.55 4.43
N LEU A 54 -4.51 2.18 4.01
CA LEU A 54 -4.30 1.23 2.92
C LEU A 54 -4.79 -0.17 3.30
N GLN A 55 -4.52 -0.62 4.53
CA GLN A 55 -5.03 -1.90 5.03
C GLN A 55 -6.56 -1.91 5.06
N ALA A 56 -7.19 -0.84 5.57
CA ALA A 56 -8.66 -0.73 5.58
C ALA A 56 -9.26 -0.77 4.16
N ALA A 57 -8.59 -0.17 3.18
CA ALA A 57 -9.01 -0.25 1.79
C ALA A 57 -8.91 -1.69 1.23
N LEU A 58 -7.81 -2.40 1.49
CA LEU A 58 -7.66 -3.80 1.09
C LEU A 58 -8.68 -4.71 1.78
N ASP A 59 -8.93 -4.52 3.07
CA ASP A 59 -9.90 -5.28 3.84
C ASP A 59 -11.32 -5.09 3.28
N SER A 60 -11.65 -3.88 2.81
CA SER A 60 -12.95 -3.60 2.20
C SER A 60 -13.21 -4.43 0.94
N LEU A 61 -12.17 -4.79 0.18
CA LEU A 61 -12.29 -5.63 -1.02
C LEU A 61 -12.70 -7.06 -0.68
N ASN A 62 -12.27 -7.59 0.47
CA ASN A 62 -12.67 -8.92 0.93
C ASN A 62 -14.12 -8.96 1.46
N THR A 63 -14.70 -7.80 1.76
CA THR A 63 -16.09 -7.68 2.22
C THR A 63 -17.07 -7.35 1.10
N GLN A 64 -16.56 -7.00 -0.09
CA GLN A 64 -17.41 -6.76 -1.27
C GLN A 64 -17.79 -8.11 -1.88
N PRO A 65 -19.10 -8.44 -1.98
CA PRO A 65 -19.51 -9.64 -2.69
C PRO A 65 -19.17 -9.47 -4.18
N HIS A 66 -18.37 -10.40 -4.71
CA HIS A 66 -18.21 -10.62 -6.14
C HIS A 66 -19.26 -11.60 -6.64
#